data_AF-A0A7J3T4A7-F1
#
_entry.id   AF-A0A7J3T4A7-F1
#
_cell.length_a   1.000
_cell.length_b   1.000
_cell.length_c   1.000
_cell.angle_alpha   90.00
_cell.angle_beta   90.00
_cell.angle_gamma   90.00
#
_symmetry.space_group_name_H-M   'P 1'
#
loop_
_entity.id
_entity.type
_entity.pdbx_description
1 polymer ?
#
loop_
_entity_poly.entity_id
_entity_poly.type
_entity_poly.pdbx_seq_one_letter_code
_entity_poly.pdbx_strand_id
1 'polypeptide(L)'
;MYKQKRVKVDSMPDNIREIDLKQIQPSRLNPRLEVNIERLNELAESIKEVGLLEPIVVRPVGDKFEVVVGERRYRASQQAGLKKIPAVVRDLSDDEVVQLNLIENVQREELSAVEKGKVCRYLLTRCPAKYPSQTAIAKKVGVSPETISNWLRTVDVIPEAAQAYVAPSTITGEVPKGKIDYQTAVKVGRSVREPEKQIEIIRELAEKRLPARERAQVIEKIVEEPEKTVEEAMEEVAASAVVINFPAEDKDALVNGLKTQTSTTVAPDAKIKAGVTAHANIYEPDVAQLRITSVERKKLRYFTDEDANRESSCTLAEFRKKWKKTHGEWDEDQLVYIIRFEKTK
;
A
#
# COMPACT_ATOMS: atom_id res chain seq x y z
N MET A 1 -27.94 2.55 7.44
CA MET A 1 -28.56 1.51 6.58
C MET A 1 -28.20 1.77 5.13
N TYR A 2 -27.04 1.29 4.68
CA TYR A 2 -26.64 1.42 3.28
C TYR A 2 -27.21 0.25 2.48
N LYS A 3 -28.11 0.57 1.54
CA LYS A 3 -28.68 -0.39 0.58
C LYS A 3 -27.55 -0.97 -0.27
N GLN A 4 -27.22 -2.24 -0.06
CA GLN A 4 -26.40 -3.02 -0.98
C GLN A 4 -27.08 -3.05 -2.35
N LYS A 5 -26.54 -2.29 -3.31
CA LYS A 5 -26.82 -2.52 -4.73
C LYS A 5 -26.22 -3.89 -5.06
N ARG A 6 -27.07 -4.93 -5.09
CA ARG A 6 -26.76 -6.22 -5.71
C ARG A 6 -26.28 -5.93 -7.14
N VAL A 7 -24.98 -6.11 -7.37
CA VAL A 7 -24.45 -6.28 -8.72
C VAL A 7 -25.15 -7.51 -9.28
N LYS A 8 -25.87 -7.35 -10.40
CA LYS A 8 -26.43 -8.47 -11.14
C LYS A 8 -25.27 -9.41 -11.48
N VAL A 9 -25.30 -10.60 -10.92
CA VAL A 9 -24.48 -11.72 -11.38
C VAL A 9 -25.06 -12.06 -12.74
N ASP A 10 -24.37 -11.64 -13.81
CA ASP A 10 -24.69 -12.11 -15.16
C ASP A 10 -24.75 -13.64 -15.13
N SER A 11 -25.82 -14.16 -15.74
CA SER A 11 -26.20 -15.56 -15.87
C SER A 11 -25.02 -16.51 -16.10
N MET A 12 -25.12 -17.72 -15.54
CA MET A 12 -24.24 -18.87 -15.83
C MET A 12 -23.87 -18.92 -17.33
N PRO A 13 -22.60 -19.06 -17.71
CA PRO A 13 -22.26 -19.22 -19.12
C PRO A 13 -22.82 -20.55 -19.62
N ASP A 14 -23.61 -20.50 -20.69
CA ASP A 14 -24.35 -21.60 -21.35
C ASP A 14 -23.49 -22.79 -21.88
N ASN A 15 -22.27 -23.04 -21.38
CA ASN A 15 -21.39 -24.09 -21.90
C ASN A 15 -20.44 -24.71 -20.85
N ILE A 16 -20.96 -25.12 -19.69
CA ILE A 16 -20.21 -26.02 -18.78
C ILE A 16 -20.28 -27.44 -19.32
N ARG A 17 -19.12 -28.07 -19.56
CA ARG A 17 -19.00 -29.46 -20.05
C ARG A 17 -18.09 -30.25 -19.13
N GLU A 18 -18.43 -31.52 -18.92
CA GLU A 18 -17.52 -32.49 -18.31
C GLU A 18 -16.48 -32.95 -19.34
N ILE A 19 -15.20 -32.64 -19.12
CA ILE A 19 -14.11 -32.97 -20.04
C ILE A 19 -13.17 -33.97 -19.36
N ASP A 20 -12.73 -34.98 -20.11
CA ASP A 20 -11.73 -35.94 -19.64
C ASP A 20 -10.41 -35.21 -19.37
N LEU A 21 -9.85 -35.41 -18.18
CA LEU A 21 -8.58 -34.80 -17.79
C LEU A 21 -7.45 -35.12 -18.76
N LYS A 22 -7.49 -36.28 -19.44
CA LYS A 22 -6.51 -36.66 -20.48
C LYS A 22 -6.59 -35.80 -21.75
N GLN A 23 -7.74 -35.16 -21.99
CA GLN A 23 -7.92 -34.23 -23.10
C GLN A 23 -7.52 -32.80 -22.74
N ILE A 24 -7.23 -32.52 -21.47
CA ILE A 24 -6.84 -31.20 -21.00
C ILE A 24 -5.31 -31.16 -20.86
N GLN A 25 -4.69 -30.05 -21.25
CA GLN A 25 -3.27 -29.80 -21.11
C GLN A 25 -3.02 -28.46 -20.41
N PRO A 26 -1.93 -28.34 -19.63
CA PRO A 26 -1.58 -27.07 -18.99
C PRO A 26 -1.24 -26.02 -20.05
N SER A 27 -1.47 -24.75 -19.74
CA SER A 27 -1.11 -23.68 -20.67
C SER A 27 0.40 -23.48 -20.73
N ARG A 28 0.92 -23.43 -21.95
CA ARG A 28 2.32 -23.04 -22.22
C ARG A 28 2.59 -21.56 -21.94
N LEU A 29 1.52 -20.77 -21.83
CA LEU A 29 1.54 -19.32 -21.69
C LEU A 29 1.35 -18.88 -20.23
N ASN A 30 1.38 -19.82 -19.27
CA ASN A 30 1.23 -19.52 -17.86
C ASN A 30 2.62 -19.47 -17.16
N PRO A 31 3.09 -18.29 -16.73
CA PRO A 31 4.45 -18.12 -16.22
C PRO A 31 4.72 -18.70 -14.82
N ARG A 32 3.74 -19.31 -14.13
CA ARG A 32 3.97 -19.88 -12.80
C ARG A 32 4.55 -21.29 -12.86
N LEU A 33 5.83 -21.38 -12.51
CA LEU A 33 6.54 -22.64 -12.26
C LEU A 33 6.71 -22.98 -10.77
N GLU A 34 6.37 -22.08 -9.83
CA GLU A 34 6.39 -22.41 -8.39
C GLU A 34 5.00 -22.78 -7.89
N VAL A 35 4.82 -24.08 -7.62
CA VAL A 35 3.61 -24.62 -6.99
C VAL A 35 3.90 -24.80 -5.51
N ASN A 36 3.17 -24.08 -4.64
CA ASN A 36 3.16 -24.39 -3.22
C ASN A 36 2.51 -25.77 -3.02
N ILE A 37 3.35 -26.76 -2.69
CA ILE A 37 2.97 -28.18 -2.64
C ILE A 37 1.94 -28.43 -1.52
N GLU A 38 2.09 -27.80 -0.36
CA GLU A 38 1.18 -27.95 0.78
C GLU A 38 -0.25 -27.50 0.41
N ARG A 39 -0.39 -26.29 -0.14
CA ARG A 39 -1.68 -25.75 -0.59
C ARG A 39 -2.28 -26.51 -1.78
N LEU A 40 -1.48 -27.25 -2.54
CA LEU A 40 -1.98 -28.13 -3.60
C LEU A 40 -2.55 -29.42 -3.00
N ASN A 41 -1.84 -30.02 -2.05
CA ASN A 41 -2.26 -31.23 -1.35
C ASN A 41 -3.59 -31.03 -0.61
N GLU A 42 -3.74 -29.93 0.12
CA GLU A 42 -5.00 -29.57 0.80
C GLU A 42 -6.18 -29.47 -0.19
N LEU A 43 -5.96 -28.82 -1.34
CA LEU A 43 -6.99 -28.69 -2.37
C LEU A 43 -7.32 -30.04 -3.02
N ALA A 44 -6.31 -30.90 -3.23
CA ALA A 44 -6.51 -32.23 -3.80
C ALA A 44 -7.34 -33.13 -2.87
N GLU A 45 -7.07 -33.12 -1.56
CA GLU A 45 -7.88 -33.86 -0.58
C GLU A 45 -9.33 -33.36 -0.56
N SER A 46 -9.53 -32.03 -0.55
CA SER A 46 -10.89 -31.46 -0.64
C SER A 46 -11.61 -31.88 -1.94
N ILE A 47 -10.95 -31.79 -3.10
CA ILE A 47 -11.53 -32.21 -4.39
C ILE A 47 -11.85 -33.72 -4.42
N LYS A 48 -11.07 -34.54 -3.71
CA LYS A 48 -11.32 -35.98 -3.61
C LYS A 48 -12.59 -36.29 -2.82
N GLU A 49 -12.92 -35.49 -1.80
CA GLU A 49 -14.13 -35.65 -0.99
C GLU A 49 -15.39 -35.11 -1.68
N VAL A 50 -15.34 -33.88 -2.21
CA VAL A 50 -16.53 -33.16 -2.69
C VAL A 50 -16.58 -32.95 -4.21
N GLY A 51 -15.54 -33.38 -4.94
CA GLY A 51 -15.39 -33.10 -6.36
C GLY A 51 -14.97 -31.65 -6.64
N LEU A 52 -14.85 -31.31 -7.93
CA LEU A 52 -14.52 -29.96 -8.35
C LEU A 52 -15.81 -29.11 -8.46
N LEU A 53 -16.04 -28.25 -7.46
CA LEU A 53 -17.26 -27.42 -7.41
C LEU A 53 -17.28 -26.28 -8.44
N GLU A 54 -16.15 -25.59 -8.59
CA GLU A 54 -16.04 -24.50 -9.56
C GLU A 54 -15.39 -24.99 -10.86
N PRO A 55 -16.03 -24.80 -12.03
CA PRO A 55 -15.47 -25.23 -13.30
C PRO A 55 -14.21 -24.44 -13.66
N ILE A 56 -13.26 -25.10 -14.32
CA ILE A 56 -12.10 -24.42 -14.93
C ILE A 56 -12.51 -23.78 -16.26
N VAL A 57 -11.68 -22.87 -16.78
CA VAL A 57 -11.86 -22.33 -18.15
C VAL A 57 -10.82 -22.95 -19.06
N VAL A 58 -11.24 -23.49 -20.19
CA VAL A 58 -10.36 -24.08 -21.19
C VAL A 58 -10.64 -23.52 -22.58
N ARG A 59 -9.66 -23.61 -23.47
CA ARG A 59 -9.83 -23.33 -24.90
C ARG A 59 -9.48 -24.53 -25.77
N PRO A 60 -10.10 -24.70 -26.95
CA PRO A 60 -9.70 -25.73 -27.89
C PRO A 60 -8.31 -25.44 -28.49
N VAL A 61 -7.45 -26.44 -28.57
CA VAL A 61 -6.13 -26.39 -29.22
C VAL A 61 -5.90 -27.73 -29.93
N GLY A 62 -6.08 -27.76 -31.25
CA GLY A 62 -6.12 -29.01 -32.03
C GLY A 62 -7.23 -29.93 -31.52
N ASP A 63 -6.90 -31.19 -31.24
CA ASP A 63 -7.86 -32.20 -30.73
C ASP A 63 -7.99 -32.20 -29.19
N LYS A 64 -7.36 -31.24 -28.51
CA LYS A 64 -7.31 -31.14 -27.05
C LYS A 64 -7.80 -29.79 -26.54
N PHE A 65 -7.84 -29.66 -25.22
CA PHE A 65 -8.17 -28.43 -24.52
C PHE A 65 -6.96 -27.93 -23.74
N GLU A 66 -6.71 -26.63 -23.74
CA GLU A 66 -5.68 -25.98 -22.93
C GLU A 66 -6.33 -25.21 -21.78
N VAL A 67 -5.78 -25.35 -20.55
CA VAL A 67 -6.26 -24.62 -19.37
C VAL A 67 -5.98 -23.12 -19.49
N VAL A 68 -7.02 -22.30 -19.50
CA VAL A 68 -6.89 -20.83 -19.51
C VAL A 68 -6.97 -20.28 -18.09
N VAL A 69 -7.90 -20.77 -17.27
CA VAL A 69 -8.06 -20.33 -15.86
C VAL A 69 -8.28 -21.54 -14.97
N GLY A 70 -7.62 -21.57 -13.82
CA GLY A 70 -7.79 -22.63 -12.83
C GLY A 70 -6.70 -23.71 -12.85
N GLU A 71 -5.47 -23.38 -13.25
CA GLU A 71 -4.33 -24.31 -13.29
C GLU A 71 -4.13 -25.12 -11.98
N ARG A 72 -4.28 -24.49 -10.81
CA ARG A 72 -4.22 -25.17 -9.51
C ARG A 72 -5.34 -26.20 -9.33
N ARG A 73 -6.57 -25.85 -9.75
CA ARG A 73 -7.74 -26.75 -9.69
C ARG A 73 -7.56 -27.93 -10.64
N TYR A 74 -7.03 -27.69 -11.84
CA TYR A 74 -6.68 -28.75 -12.78
C TYR A 74 -5.64 -29.72 -12.19
N ARG A 75 -4.51 -29.22 -11.67
CA ARG A 75 -3.47 -30.07 -11.05
C ARG A 75 -3.98 -30.83 -9.82
N ALA A 76 -4.73 -30.16 -8.94
CA ALA A 76 -5.32 -30.80 -7.77
C ALA A 76 -6.35 -31.88 -8.15
N SER A 77 -7.11 -31.67 -9.24
CA SER A 77 -8.04 -32.68 -9.76
C SER A 77 -7.31 -33.91 -10.33
N GLN A 78 -6.15 -33.71 -10.97
CA GLN A 78 -5.29 -34.82 -11.39
C GLN A 78 -4.76 -35.60 -10.18
N GLN A 79 -4.30 -34.90 -9.14
CA GLN A 79 -3.79 -35.51 -7.91
C GLN A 79 -4.89 -36.25 -7.12
N ALA A 80 -6.11 -35.72 -7.12
CA ALA A 80 -7.29 -36.35 -6.52
C ALA A 80 -7.76 -37.62 -7.27
N GLY A 81 -7.21 -37.89 -8.46
CA GLY A 81 -7.55 -39.08 -9.26
C GLY A 81 -8.90 -38.98 -9.97
N LEU A 82 -9.42 -37.78 -10.20
CA LEU A 82 -10.62 -37.60 -11.00
C LEU A 82 -10.37 -38.05 -12.46
N LYS A 83 -11.43 -38.49 -13.14
CA LYS A 83 -11.38 -38.86 -14.58
C LYS A 83 -11.85 -37.70 -15.46
N LYS A 84 -12.87 -36.98 -15.02
CA LYS A 84 -13.46 -35.84 -15.71
C LYS A 84 -13.61 -34.69 -14.74
N ILE A 85 -13.59 -33.47 -15.26
CA ILE A 85 -13.86 -32.26 -14.50
C ILE A 85 -14.79 -31.33 -15.26
N PRO A 86 -15.63 -30.54 -14.56
CA PRO A 86 -16.43 -29.50 -15.18
C PRO A 86 -15.52 -28.37 -15.70
N ALA A 87 -15.73 -27.98 -16.95
CA ALA A 87 -14.97 -26.94 -17.63
C ALA A 87 -15.86 -26.10 -18.53
N VAL A 88 -15.61 -24.79 -18.57
CA VAL A 88 -16.20 -23.87 -19.54
C VAL A 88 -15.28 -23.79 -20.75
N VAL A 89 -15.77 -24.19 -21.92
CA VAL A 89 -15.03 -24.09 -23.17
C VAL A 89 -15.23 -22.71 -23.77
N ARG A 90 -14.14 -21.99 -24.04
CA ARG A 90 -14.16 -20.70 -24.75
C ARG A 90 -13.19 -20.73 -25.92
N ASP A 91 -13.65 -20.24 -27.06
CA ASP A 91 -12.76 -20.00 -28.20
C ASP A 91 -11.98 -18.70 -27.94
N LEU A 92 -10.66 -18.83 -27.74
CA LEU A 92 -9.78 -17.74 -27.31
C LEU A 92 -8.45 -17.83 -28.06
N SER A 93 -8.04 -16.71 -28.65
CA SER A 93 -6.71 -16.61 -29.27
C SER A 93 -5.59 -16.65 -28.23
N ASP A 94 -4.35 -16.91 -28.67
CA ASP A 94 -3.17 -16.89 -27.79
C ASP A 94 -3.07 -15.54 -27.05
N ASP A 95 -3.29 -14.44 -27.75
CA ASP A 95 -3.27 -13.10 -27.18
C ASP A 95 -4.34 -12.92 -26.10
N GLU A 96 -5.55 -13.45 -26.30
CA GLU A 96 -6.62 -13.36 -25.31
C GLU A 96 -6.36 -14.22 -24.07
N VAL A 97 -5.73 -15.38 -24.23
CA VAL A 97 -5.29 -16.21 -23.12
C VAL A 97 -4.20 -15.51 -22.32
N VAL A 98 -3.18 -14.95 -22.98
CA VAL A 98 -2.15 -14.14 -22.31
C VAL A 98 -2.80 -12.98 -21.56
N GLN A 99 -3.72 -12.24 -22.18
CA GLN A 99 -4.43 -11.13 -21.53
C GLN A 99 -5.21 -11.56 -20.28
N LEU A 100 -5.96 -12.66 -20.35
CA LEU A 100 -6.74 -13.16 -19.21
C LEU A 100 -5.83 -13.58 -18.05
N ASN A 101 -4.76 -14.30 -18.36
CA ASN A 101 -3.75 -14.70 -17.39
C ASN A 101 -3.11 -13.47 -16.74
N LEU A 102 -2.76 -12.46 -17.52
CA LEU A 102 -2.17 -11.22 -17.03
C LEU A 102 -3.10 -10.46 -16.07
N ILE A 103 -4.39 -10.37 -16.38
CA ILE A 103 -5.36 -9.66 -15.54
C ILE A 103 -5.62 -10.40 -14.23
N GLU A 104 -5.77 -11.72 -14.27
CA GLU A 104 -5.89 -12.54 -13.05
C GLU A 104 -4.66 -12.35 -12.16
N ASN A 105 -3.46 -12.36 -12.76
CA ASN A 105 -2.23 -12.15 -12.03
C ASN A 105 -2.19 -10.75 -11.38
N VAL A 106 -2.56 -9.68 -12.10
CA VAL A 106 -2.58 -8.30 -11.57
C VAL A 106 -3.49 -8.15 -10.35
N GLN A 107 -4.61 -8.88 -10.31
CA GLN A 107 -5.54 -8.86 -9.18
C GLN A 107 -4.98 -9.55 -7.93
N ARG A 108 -3.83 -10.22 -8.01
CA ARG A 108 -3.23 -10.88 -6.85
C ARG A 108 -2.57 -9.86 -5.94
N GLU A 109 -2.83 -10.02 -4.64
CA GLU A 109 -2.23 -9.20 -3.59
C GLU A 109 -0.71 -9.41 -3.53
N GLU A 110 -0.24 -10.63 -3.81
CA GLU A 110 1.18 -11.02 -3.73
C GLU A 110 2.08 -10.28 -4.76
N LEU A 111 1.54 -9.74 -5.85
CA LEU A 111 2.36 -9.01 -6.82
C LEU A 111 2.78 -7.63 -6.30
N SER A 112 4.05 -7.29 -6.56
CA SER A 112 4.59 -5.94 -6.42
C SER A 112 3.97 -4.95 -7.40
N ALA A 113 4.01 -3.68 -7.03
CA ALA A 113 3.57 -2.59 -7.91
C ALA A 113 4.35 -2.58 -9.25
N VAL A 114 5.62 -2.99 -9.23
CA VAL A 114 6.45 -3.16 -10.42
C VAL A 114 5.89 -4.23 -11.34
N GLU A 115 5.60 -5.42 -10.81
CA GLU A 115 5.06 -6.52 -11.61
C GLU A 115 3.70 -6.13 -12.20
N LYS A 116 2.82 -5.54 -11.39
CA LYS A 116 1.53 -5.02 -11.85
C LYS A 116 1.73 -3.95 -12.94
N GLY A 117 2.73 -3.09 -12.79
CA GLY A 117 3.10 -2.08 -13.78
C GLY A 117 3.60 -2.68 -15.10
N LYS A 118 4.42 -3.73 -15.06
CA LYS A 118 4.92 -4.45 -16.24
C LYS A 118 3.77 -5.06 -17.01
N VAL A 119 2.80 -5.65 -16.31
CA VAL A 119 1.57 -6.15 -16.93
C VAL A 119 0.75 -5.02 -17.55
N CYS A 120 0.55 -3.91 -16.84
CA CYS A 120 -0.20 -2.77 -17.37
C CYS A 120 0.45 -2.21 -18.64
N ARG A 121 1.78 -2.08 -18.68
CA ARG A 121 2.53 -1.64 -19.86
C ARG A 121 2.36 -2.63 -21.01
N TYR A 122 2.43 -3.94 -20.73
CA TYR A 122 2.17 -4.96 -21.74
C TYR A 122 0.77 -4.79 -22.35
N LEU A 123 -0.27 -4.64 -21.52
CA LEU A 123 -1.64 -4.46 -22.00
C LEU A 123 -1.80 -3.19 -22.87
N LEU A 124 -1.20 -2.07 -22.48
CA LEU A 124 -1.24 -0.83 -23.25
C LEU A 124 -0.54 -0.95 -24.61
N THR A 125 0.59 -1.65 -24.66
CA THR A 125 1.46 -1.71 -25.85
C THR A 125 1.08 -2.83 -26.81
N ARG A 126 0.70 -4.00 -26.28
CA ARG A 126 0.41 -5.21 -27.07
C ARG A 126 -1.07 -5.45 -27.28
N CYS A 127 -1.94 -4.84 -26.50
CA CYS A 127 -3.39 -5.04 -26.59
C CYS A 127 -4.18 -3.72 -26.71
N PRO A 128 -3.74 -2.72 -27.52
CA PRO A 128 -4.33 -1.38 -27.53
C PRO A 128 -5.79 -1.35 -27.99
N ALA A 129 -6.21 -2.29 -28.84
CA ALA A 129 -7.61 -2.38 -29.28
C ALA A 129 -8.59 -2.66 -28.11
N LYS A 130 -8.13 -3.36 -27.07
CA LYS A 130 -8.94 -3.76 -25.90
C LYS A 130 -8.62 -2.91 -24.66
N TYR A 131 -7.38 -2.45 -24.55
CA TYR A 131 -6.87 -1.62 -23.46
C TYR A 131 -6.23 -0.33 -24.01
N PRO A 132 -7.03 0.58 -24.61
CA PRO A 132 -6.51 1.78 -25.26
C PRO A 132 -6.00 2.84 -24.27
N SER A 133 -6.30 2.69 -22.98
CA SER A 133 -5.95 3.68 -21.96
C SER A 133 -5.80 3.06 -20.57
N GLN A 134 -5.12 3.79 -19.67
CA GLN A 134 -5.02 3.44 -18.24
C GLN A 134 -6.41 3.28 -17.61
N THR A 135 -7.39 4.10 -18.01
CA THR A 135 -8.78 4.03 -17.55
C THR A 135 -9.46 2.73 -17.96
N ALA A 136 -9.20 2.22 -19.17
CA ALA A 136 -9.74 0.94 -19.62
C ALA A 136 -9.19 -0.23 -18.78
N ILE A 137 -7.90 -0.20 -18.46
CA ILE A 137 -7.26 -1.19 -17.58
C ILE A 137 -7.83 -1.09 -16.16
N ALA A 138 -7.91 0.12 -15.61
CA ALA A 138 -8.45 0.40 -14.27
C ALA A 138 -9.85 -0.18 -14.08
N LYS A 139 -10.75 0.03 -15.05
CA LYS A 139 -12.11 -0.51 -15.07
C LYS A 139 -12.12 -2.05 -15.08
N LYS A 140 -11.19 -2.68 -15.80
CA LYS A 140 -11.13 -4.14 -15.90
C LYS A 140 -10.55 -4.80 -14.65
N VAL A 141 -9.53 -4.17 -14.05
CA VAL A 141 -8.86 -4.67 -12.84
C VAL A 141 -9.69 -4.39 -11.58
N GLY A 142 -10.45 -3.29 -11.56
CA GLY A 142 -11.25 -2.88 -10.40
C GLY A 142 -10.54 -1.91 -9.46
N VAL A 143 -9.64 -1.06 -9.98
CA VAL A 143 -8.87 -0.06 -9.22
C VAL A 143 -9.03 1.34 -9.81
N SER A 144 -8.51 2.37 -9.13
CA SER A 144 -8.54 3.74 -9.67
C SER A 144 -7.55 3.90 -10.84
N PRO A 145 -7.81 4.79 -11.82
CA PRO A 145 -6.84 5.14 -12.86
C PRO A 145 -5.51 5.66 -12.29
N GLU A 146 -5.56 6.36 -11.16
CA GLU A 146 -4.38 6.81 -10.43
C GLU A 146 -3.52 5.64 -9.94
N THR A 147 -4.15 4.55 -9.49
CA THR A 147 -3.42 3.33 -9.09
C THR A 147 -2.68 2.72 -10.28
N ILE A 148 -3.33 2.62 -11.44
CA ILE A 148 -2.68 2.15 -12.68
C ILE A 148 -1.52 3.06 -13.08
N SER A 149 -1.71 4.39 -13.00
CA SER A 149 -0.66 5.37 -13.29
C SER A 149 0.55 5.19 -12.39
N ASN A 150 0.34 4.98 -11.09
CA ASN A 150 1.42 4.74 -10.15
C ASN A 150 2.15 3.43 -10.40
N TRP A 151 1.45 2.34 -10.72
CA TRP A 151 2.10 1.09 -11.12
C TRP A 151 2.94 1.25 -12.38
N LEU A 152 2.44 1.92 -13.42
CA LEU A 152 3.22 2.19 -14.63
C LEU A 152 4.49 3.00 -14.33
N ARG A 153 4.37 4.04 -13.49
CA ARG A 153 5.52 4.86 -13.06
C ARG A 153 6.62 4.02 -12.41
N THR A 154 6.28 3.01 -11.62
CA THR A 154 7.31 2.14 -11.01
C THR A 154 8.19 1.45 -12.05
N VAL A 155 7.71 1.30 -13.28
CA VAL A 155 8.48 0.68 -14.36
C VAL A 155 9.08 1.73 -15.29
N ASP A 156 8.54 2.95 -15.32
CA ASP A 156 9.01 4.05 -16.20
C ASP A 156 10.20 4.79 -15.57
N VAL A 157 10.17 5.01 -14.26
CA VAL A 157 11.11 5.92 -13.57
C VAL A 157 12.06 5.23 -12.59
N ILE A 158 11.86 3.94 -12.32
CA ILE A 158 12.74 3.18 -11.42
C ILE A 158 13.66 2.28 -12.26
N PRO A 159 14.99 2.38 -12.08
CA PRO A 159 15.95 1.52 -12.77
C PRO A 159 15.69 0.05 -12.47
N GLU A 160 15.91 -0.82 -13.45
CA GLU A 160 15.62 -2.25 -13.33
C GLU A 160 16.32 -2.91 -12.13
N ALA A 161 17.57 -2.53 -11.86
CA ALA A 161 18.33 -3.00 -10.71
C ALA A 161 17.69 -2.62 -9.34
N ALA A 162 16.92 -1.52 -9.30
CA ALA A 162 16.26 -1.05 -8.08
C ALA A 162 14.83 -1.59 -7.90
N GLN A 163 14.21 -2.07 -8.98
CA GLN A 163 12.83 -2.58 -8.95
C GLN A 163 12.66 -3.76 -7.98
N ALA A 164 13.69 -4.58 -7.79
CA ALA A 164 13.68 -5.70 -6.87
C ALA A 164 13.51 -5.28 -5.40
N TYR A 165 13.79 -4.04 -5.02
CA TYR A 165 13.59 -3.53 -3.65
C TYR A 165 12.16 -3.04 -3.41
N VAL A 166 11.32 -2.90 -4.45
CA VAL A 166 9.93 -2.47 -4.28
C VAL A 166 9.10 -3.59 -3.66
N ALA A 167 8.34 -3.26 -2.62
CA ALA A 167 7.57 -4.24 -1.86
C ALA A 167 6.38 -4.81 -2.66
N PRO A 168 6.01 -6.09 -2.40
CA PRO A 168 4.68 -6.59 -2.73
C PRO A 168 3.59 -5.85 -1.96
N SER A 169 2.36 -5.85 -2.47
CA SER A 169 1.23 -5.28 -1.71
C SER A 169 0.95 -6.16 -0.49
N THR A 170 1.06 -5.64 0.72
CA THR A 170 0.74 -6.38 1.94
C THR A 170 -0.66 -6.00 2.45
N ILE A 171 -1.41 -6.97 2.95
CA ILE A 171 -2.76 -6.76 3.52
C ILE A 171 -2.71 -5.78 4.68
N THR A 172 -1.64 -5.82 5.49
CA THR A 172 -1.43 -4.94 6.64
C THR A 172 -0.90 -3.56 6.26
N GLY A 173 -0.48 -3.35 5.00
CA GLY A 173 0.24 -2.15 4.57
C GLY A 173 1.68 -2.06 5.08
N GLU A 174 2.17 -3.08 5.79
CA GLU A 174 3.55 -3.11 6.28
C GLU A 174 4.55 -3.45 5.16
N VAL A 175 5.65 -2.73 5.12
CA VAL A 175 6.73 -2.95 4.15
C VAL A 175 7.69 -4.03 4.68
N PRO A 176 7.94 -5.13 3.95
CA PRO A 176 8.88 -6.18 4.38
C PRO A 176 10.31 -5.65 4.61
N LYS A 177 11.12 -6.38 5.39
CA LYS A 177 12.53 -6.01 5.62
C LYS A 177 13.30 -6.06 4.30
N GLY A 178 14.16 -5.07 4.05
CA GLY A 178 14.91 -4.98 2.79
C GLY A 178 14.07 -4.56 1.60
N LYS A 179 12.85 -4.03 1.83
CA LYS A 179 11.98 -3.49 0.79
C LYS A 179 11.58 -2.06 1.11
N ILE A 180 11.08 -1.37 0.09
CA ILE A 180 10.52 -0.03 0.17
C ILE A 180 9.12 0.00 -0.45
N ASP A 181 8.24 0.87 0.03
CA ASP A 181 6.95 1.07 -0.62
C ASP A 181 7.13 1.70 -2.02
N TYR A 182 6.20 1.40 -2.91
CA TYR A 182 6.29 1.86 -4.30
C TYR A 182 6.17 3.38 -4.45
N GLN A 183 5.48 4.08 -3.53
CA GLN A 183 5.31 5.53 -3.63
C GLN A 183 6.63 6.23 -3.35
N THR A 184 7.35 5.79 -2.33
CA THR A 184 8.69 6.29 -2.01
C THR A 184 9.66 5.99 -3.17
N ALA A 185 9.64 4.78 -3.73
CA ALA A 185 10.49 4.45 -4.88
C ALA A 185 10.19 5.32 -6.12
N VAL A 186 8.90 5.59 -6.39
CA VAL A 186 8.50 6.52 -7.46
C VAL A 186 8.92 7.96 -7.13
N LYS A 187 8.88 8.40 -5.86
CA LYS A 187 9.40 9.72 -5.45
C LYS A 187 10.88 9.84 -5.80
N VAL A 188 11.70 8.83 -5.45
CA VAL A 188 13.12 8.80 -5.80
C VAL A 188 13.32 8.91 -7.31
N GLY A 189 12.68 8.04 -8.09
CA GLY A 189 12.86 8.02 -9.55
C GLY A 189 12.38 9.29 -10.27
N ARG A 190 11.49 10.08 -9.66
CA ARG A 190 11.05 11.38 -10.21
C ARG A 190 11.91 12.55 -9.77
N SER A 191 12.51 12.46 -8.59
CA SER A 191 13.23 13.56 -7.95
C SER A 191 14.73 13.54 -8.24
N VAL A 192 15.30 12.36 -8.44
CA VAL A 192 16.74 12.16 -8.68
C VAL A 192 16.94 11.83 -10.15
N ARG A 193 17.91 12.49 -10.81
CA ARG A 193 18.12 12.33 -12.26
C ARG A 193 19.01 11.14 -12.61
N GLU A 194 20.08 10.91 -11.84
CA GLU A 194 21.05 9.85 -12.11
C GLU A 194 20.52 8.46 -11.72
N PRO A 195 20.47 7.49 -12.64
CA PRO A 195 20.00 6.13 -12.35
C PRO A 195 20.81 5.41 -11.26
N GLU A 196 22.14 5.61 -11.24
CA GLU A 196 23.03 5.00 -10.27
C GLU A 196 22.70 5.48 -8.84
N LYS A 197 22.47 6.79 -8.69
CA LYS A 197 22.08 7.40 -7.41
C LYS A 197 20.67 6.97 -6.99
N GLN A 198 19.73 6.82 -7.94
CA GLN A 198 18.41 6.26 -7.64
C GLN A 198 18.51 4.85 -7.05
N ILE A 199 19.38 3.99 -7.60
CA ILE A 199 19.59 2.62 -7.11
C ILE A 199 20.17 2.64 -5.70
N GLU A 200 21.18 3.45 -5.45
CA GLU A 200 21.80 3.65 -4.14
C GLU A 200 20.73 4.04 -3.10
N ILE A 201 19.98 5.11 -3.34
CA ILE A 201 18.94 5.61 -2.43
C ILE A 201 17.89 4.54 -2.14
N ILE A 202 17.36 3.88 -3.18
CA ILE A 202 16.32 2.87 -3.00
C ILE A 202 16.83 1.69 -2.15
N ARG A 203 18.06 1.24 -2.38
CA ARG A 203 18.66 0.15 -1.62
C ARG A 203 18.85 0.52 -0.15
N GLU A 204 19.51 1.64 0.12
CA GLU A 204 19.81 2.06 1.50
C GLU A 204 18.52 2.32 2.31
N LEU A 205 17.53 2.98 1.71
CA LEU A 205 16.23 3.21 2.35
C LEU A 205 15.46 1.91 2.63
N ALA A 206 15.62 0.89 1.79
CA ALA A 206 15.00 -0.42 1.97
C ALA A 206 15.65 -1.22 3.12
N GLU A 207 16.95 -1.04 3.35
CA GLU A 207 17.70 -1.72 4.43
C GLU A 207 17.42 -1.11 5.81
N LYS A 208 17.35 0.21 5.91
CA LYS A 208 17.38 0.94 7.19
C LYS A 208 16.01 1.10 7.88
N ARG A 209 14.90 0.71 7.23
CA ARG A 209 13.52 0.76 7.77
C ARG A 209 13.14 2.10 8.41
N LEU A 210 13.41 3.20 7.70
CA LEU A 210 12.99 4.52 8.15
C LEU A 210 11.46 4.71 8.04
N PRO A 211 10.83 5.46 8.96
CA PRO A 211 9.46 5.93 8.79
C PRO A 211 9.26 6.68 7.47
N ALA A 212 8.05 6.62 6.90
CA ALA A 212 7.76 7.24 5.61
C ALA A 212 8.11 8.74 5.54
N ARG A 213 7.92 9.47 6.66
CA ARG A 213 8.28 10.88 6.77
C ARG A 213 9.78 11.11 6.70
N GLU A 214 10.58 10.33 7.44
CA GLU A 214 12.03 10.44 7.42
C GLU A 214 12.59 10.09 6.04
N ARG A 215 12.05 9.06 5.37
CA ARG A 215 12.39 8.76 3.97
C ARG A 215 12.14 9.95 3.05
N ALA A 216 11.00 10.62 3.21
CA ALA A 216 10.68 11.79 2.40
C ALA A 216 11.67 12.95 2.60
N GLN A 217 12.13 13.17 3.84
CA GLN A 217 13.13 14.19 4.19
C GLN A 217 14.53 13.83 3.67
N VAL A 218 14.93 12.56 3.76
CA VAL A 218 16.22 12.08 3.19
C VAL A 218 16.25 12.34 1.69
N ILE A 219 15.16 12.01 0.99
CA ILE A 219 15.05 12.27 -0.46
C ILE A 219 15.13 13.76 -0.75
N GLU A 220 14.47 14.62 0.02
CA GLU A 220 14.51 16.07 -0.16
C GLU A 220 15.93 16.63 0.04
N LYS A 221 16.64 16.21 1.09
CA LYS A 221 18.04 16.59 1.31
C LYS A 221 18.97 16.19 0.17
N ILE A 222 18.81 14.98 -0.36
CA ILE A 222 19.64 14.52 -1.48
C ILE A 222 19.31 15.30 -2.77
N VAL A 223 18.07 15.72 -2.96
CA VAL A 223 17.68 16.57 -4.10
C VAL A 223 18.26 17.97 -3.97
N GLU A 224 18.31 18.53 -2.77
CA GLU A 224 18.93 19.83 -2.47
C GLU A 224 20.46 19.78 -2.57
N GLU A 225 21.07 18.68 -2.13
CA GLU A 225 22.52 18.46 -2.08
C GLU A 225 22.90 17.12 -2.72
N PRO A 226 22.97 17.03 -4.07
CA PRO A 226 23.17 15.77 -4.80
C PRO A 226 24.47 15.03 -4.48
N GLU A 227 25.52 15.75 -4.10
CA GLU A 227 26.83 15.21 -3.74
C GLU A 227 26.83 14.48 -2.39
N LYS A 228 25.79 14.68 -1.57
CA LYS A 228 25.68 14.07 -0.24
C LYS A 228 25.42 12.57 -0.35
N THR A 229 26.05 11.79 0.51
CA THR A 229 25.76 10.36 0.62
C THR A 229 24.39 10.13 1.26
N VAL A 230 23.79 8.97 1.00
CA VAL A 230 22.49 8.65 1.60
C VAL A 230 22.63 8.54 3.13
N GLU A 231 23.74 7.99 3.61
CA GLU A 231 24.07 7.87 5.02
C GLU A 231 24.18 9.22 5.71
N GLU A 232 24.91 10.18 5.13
CA GLU A 232 25.00 11.54 5.69
C GLU A 232 23.63 12.21 5.74
N ALA A 233 22.85 12.10 4.66
CA ALA A 233 21.49 12.65 4.64
C ALA A 233 20.61 11.99 5.71
N MET A 234 20.75 10.68 5.93
CA MET A 234 20.05 9.96 6.98
C MET A 234 20.46 10.37 8.39
N GLU A 235 21.76 10.53 8.64
CA GLU A 235 22.28 10.99 9.93
C GLU A 235 21.81 12.41 10.24
N GLU A 236 21.79 13.28 9.24
CA GLU A 236 21.32 14.65 9.37
C GLU A 236 19.80 14.71 9.59
N VAL A 237 19.04 13.87 8.87
CA VAL A 237 17.60 13.69 9.15
C VAL A 237 17.42 13.16 10.56
N ALA A 238 18.18 12.18 11.02
CA ALA A 238 18.08 11.64 12.37
C ALA A 238 18.41 12.70 13.44
N ALA A 239 19.44 13.52 13.20
CA ALA A 239 19.89 14.60 14.07
C ALA A 239 19.02 15.87 14.01
N SER A 240 18.16 16.00 12.99
CA SER A 240 17.28 17.16 12.87
C SER A 240 16.40 17.36 14.11
N ALA A 241 16.24 18.62 14.50
CA ALA A 241 15.47 19.00 15.67
C ALA A 241 14.04 18.49 15.56
N VAL A 242 13.50 17.98 16.67
CA VAL A 242 12.11 17.53 16.72
C VAL A 242 11.23 18.77 16.72
N VAL A 243 10.43 18.99 15.68
CA VAL A 243 9.56 20.15 15.57
C VAL A 243 8.11 19.77 15.84
N ILE A 244 7.44 20.56 16.68
CA ILE A 244 5.99 20.49 16.88
C ILE A 244 5.39 21.78 16.31
N ASN A 245 4.49 21.63 15.34
CA ASN A 245 3.80 22.75 14.73
C ASN A 245 2.59 23.14 15.58
N PHE A 246 2.44 24.44 15.81
CA PHE A 246 1.32 25.01 16.55
C PHE A 246 0.60 26.07 15.70
N PRO A 247 -0.70 26.31 15.94
CA PRO A 247 -1.40 27.48 15.44
C PRO A 247 -0.74 28.79 15.90
N ALA A 248 -0.83 29.85 15.08
CA ALA A 248 -0.28 31.16 15.43
C ALA A 248 -0.87 31.75 16.73
N GLU A 249 -2.13 31.40 17.08
CA GLU A 249 -2.78 31.84 18.32
C GLU A 249 -2.13 31.29 19.60
N ASP A 250 -1.35 30.21 19.50
CA ASP A 250 -0.67 29.61 20.64
C ASP A 250 0.66 30.31 20.99
N LYS A 251 1.12 31.28 20.18
CA LYS A 251 2.44 31.95 20.34
C LYS A 251 2.68 32.42 21.77
N ASP A 252 1.81 33.29 22.27
CA ASP A 252 1.99 33.91 23.59
C ASP A 252 1.88 32.87 24.71
N ALA A 253 0.98 31.90 24.58
CA ALA A 253 0.82 30.84 25.57
C ALA A 253 2.04 29.91 25.64
N LEU A 254 2.67 29.63 24.50
CA LEU A 254 3.91 28.84 24.43
C LEU A 254 5.10 29.61 24.98
N VAL A 255 5.28 30.87 24.56
CA VAL A 255 6.39 31.73 25.01
C VAL A 255 6.31 31.97 26.52
N ASN A 256 5.11 32.11 27.09
CA ASN A 256 4.92 32.30 28.53
C ASN A 256 4.86 30.98 29.33
N GLY A 257 4.96 29.82 28.67
CA GLY A 257 4.89 28.51 29.32
C GLY A 257 3.52 28.16 29.91
N LEU A 258 2.46 28.83 29.46
CA LEU A 258 1.08 28.60 29.89
C LEU A 258 0.46 27.38 29.19
N LYS A 259 0.83 27.16 27.93
CA LYS A 259 0.47 25.95 27.19
C LYS A 259 1.49 24.86 27.48
N THR A 260 1.05 23.75 28.05
CA THR A 260 1.90 22.61 28.46
C THR A 260 1.45 21.29 27.83
N GLN A 261 0.48 21.34 26.92
CA GLN A 261 -0.07 20.18 26.25
C GLN A 261 -0.49 20.53 24.81
N THR A 262 -0.38 19.56 23.90
CA THR A 262 -1.07 19.58 22.61
C THR A 262 -1.66 18.20 22.31
N SER A 263 -2.80 18.18 21.62
CA SER A 263 -3.49 16.98 21.21
C SER A 263 -3.60 16.89 19.69
N THR A 264 -3.45 15.67 19.16
CA THR A 264 -3.52 15.41 17.71
C THR A 264 -4.21 14.09 17.42
N THR A 265 -4.94 14.06 16.31
CA THR A 265 -5.59 12.84 15.79
C THR A 265 -4.63 11.97 14.98
N VAL A 266 -3.50 12.52 14.56
CA VAL A 266 -2.46 11.83 13.79
C VAL A 266 -1.33 11.40 14.72
N ALA A 267 -0.79 10.21 14.51
CA ALA A 267 0.36 9.75 15.29
C ALA A 267 1.51 10.78 15.20
N PRO A 268 2.09 11.19 16.35
CA PRO A 268 3.20 12.12 16.35
C PRO A 268 4.44 11.50 15.69
N ASP A 269 5.40 12.36 15.35
CA ASP A 269 6.70 11.92 14.89
C ASP A 269 7.31 10.90 15.86
N ALA A 270 7.95 9.85 15.35
CA ALA A 270 8.54 8.80 16.17
C ALA A 270 9.63 9.34 17.12
N LYS A 271 10.20 10.51 16.84
CA LYS A 271 11.15 11.17 17.73
C LYS A 271 10.51 11.91 18.91
N ILE A 272 9.21 12.18 18.88
CA ILE A 272 8.47 12.81 19.98
C ILE A 272 8.27 11.76 21.07
N LYS A 273 9.15 11.79 22.08
CA LYS A 273 9.15 10.90 23.24
C LYS A 273 9.48 11.67 24.51
N ALA A 274 9.05 11.15 25.66
CA ALA A 274 9.40 11.72 26.95
C ALA A 274 10.93 11.88 27.09
N GLY A 275 11.36 13.05 27.55
CA GLY A 275 12.76 13.43 27.71
C GLY A 275 13.38 14.16 26.51
N VAL A 276 12.75 14.13 25.33
CA VAL A 276 13.25 14.81 24.12
C VAL A 276 12.85 16.28 24.14
N THR A 277 13.78 17.16 23.75
CA THR A 277 13.49 18.58 23.52
C THR A 277 12.99 18.77 22.10
N ALA A 278 11.79 19.32 21.97
CA ALA A 278 11.19 19.72 20.72
C ALA A 278 11.16 21.24 20.57
N HIS A 279 11.22 21.72 19.34
CA HIS A 279 11.14 23.14 19.01
C HIS A 279 9.72 23.45 18.55
N ALA A 280 9.11 24.49 19.15
CA ALA A 280 7.79 24.97 18.76
C ALA A 280 7.89 25.82 17.49
N ASN A 281 7.13 25.46 16.47
CA ASN A 281 7.04 26.20 15.21
C ASN A 281 5.63 26.75 15.00
N ILE A 282 5.53 28.04 14.70
CA ILE A 282 4.27 28.74 14.39
C ILE A 282 4.40 29.55 13.10
N TYR A 283 5.06 28.98 12.08
CA TYR A 283 5.52 29.66 10.85
C TYR A 283 6.70 30.62 11.07
N GLU A 284 7.08 30.84 12.33
CA GLU A 284 8.41 31.27 12.75
C GLU A 284 9.08 30.05 13.41
N PRO A 285 10.28 29.62 12.97
CA PRO A 285 10.98 28.52 13.62
C PRO A 285 11.44 28.91 15.03
N ASP A 286 11.50 27.92 15.92
CA ASP A 286 12.13 28.00 17.25
C ASP A 286 11.55 29.05 18.21
N VAL A 287 10.22 29.16 18.27
CA VAL A 287 9.54 30.12 19.16
C VAL A 287 9.69 29.78 20.64
N ALA A 288 9.78 28.49 20.95
CA ALA A 288 10.07 28.00 22.30
C ALA A 288 10.72 26.61 22.22
N GLN A 289 11.56 26.28 23.20
CA GLN A 289 12.04 24.91 23.40
C GLN A 289 11.16 24.21 24.44
N LEU A 290 10.66 23.03 24.07
CA LEU A 290 9.68 22.26 24.81
C LEU A 290 10.29 20.90 25.18
N ARG A 291 10.53 20.65 26.46
CA ARG A 291 10.91 19.32 26.92
C ARG A 291 9.66 18.45 27.05
N ILE A 292 9.56 17.42 26.23
CA ILE A 292 8.43 16.49 26.26
C ILE A 292 8.46 15.72 27.58
N THR A 293 7.36 15.75 28.32
CA THR A 293 7.23 15.07 29.62
C THR A 293 6.49 13.74 29.47
N SER A 294 5.45 13.68 28.64
CA SER A 294 4.78 12.42 28.30
C SER A 294 4.14 12.44 26.92
N VAL A 295 3.95 11.24 26.35
CA VAL A 295 3.19 11.01 25.13
C VAL A 295 2.23 9.86 25.40
N GLU A 296 0.93 10.15 25.40
CA GLU A 296 -0.11 9.22 25.82
C GLU A 296 -1.21 9.13 24.75
N ARG A 297 -1.93 8.02 24.72
CA ARG A 297 -3.15 7.88 23.90
C ARG A 297 -4.36 7.90 24.80
N LYS A 298 -5.32 8.76 24.49
CA LYS A 298 -6.50 8.99 25.32
C LYS A 298 -7.76 9.05 24.44
N LYS A 299 -8.86 8.43 24.87
CA LYS A 299 -10.16 8.65 24.23
C LYS A 299 -10.72 10.00 24.65
N LEU A 300 -11.38 10.71 23.74
CA LEU A 300 -11.94 12.03 24.02
C LEU A 300 -12.96 12.03 25.17
N ARG A 301 -13.69 10.93 25.43
CA ARG A 301 -14.55 10.82 26.63
C ARG A 301 -13.83 11.00 27.97
N TYR A 302 -12.53 10.72 28.01
CA TYR A 302 -11.72 10.85 29.22
C TYR A 302 -11.02 12.22 29.28
N PHE A 303 -11.09 13.03 28.22
CA PHE A 303 -10.46 14.35 28.16
C PHE A 303 -11.13 15.29 29.15
N THR A 304 -10.36 15.87 30.07
CA THR A 304 -10.88 16.62 31.23
C THR A 304 -10.76 18.14 31.03
N ASP A 305 -11.36 18.91 31.94
CA ASP A 305 -11.12 20.37 32.01
C ASP A 305 -9.65 20.70 32.28
N GLU A 306 -8.92 19.84 33.00
CA GLU A 306 -7.50 20.02 33.22
C GLU A 306 -6.71 19.87 31.91
N ASP A 307 -7.05 18.88 31.08
CA ASP A 307 -6.43 18.74 29.75
C ASP A 307 -6.74 19.97 28.87
N ALA A 308 -7.99 20.46 28.89
CA ALA A 308 -8.38 21.67 28.15
C ALA A 308 -7.62 22.92 28.62
N ASN A 309 -7.40 23.03 29.93
CA ASN A 309 -6.65 24.13 30.53
C ASN A 309 -5.15 24.08 30.13
N ARG A 310 -4.52 22.91 30.17
CA ARG A 310 -3.12 22.72 29.72
C ARG A 310 -2.93 23.04 28.24
N GLU A 311 -3.97 22.84 27.44
CA GLU A 311 -3.89 22.96 25.98
C GLU A 311 -4.19 24.37 25.46
N SER A 312 -5.10 25.10 26.10
CA SER A 312 -5.52 26.43 25.61
C SER A 312 -5.96 27.37 26.72
N SER A 313 -5.62 27.07 27.98
CA SER A 313 -6.04 27.83 29.17
C SER A 313 -7.55 28.10 29.21
N CYS A 314 -8.35 27.14 28.72
CA CYS A 314 -9.79 27.28 28.59
C CYS A 314 -10.54 26.10 29.24
N THR A 315 -11.86 26.22 29.32
CA THR A 315 -12.74 25.15 29.81
C THR A 315 -12.93 24.05 28.75
N LEU A 316 -13.34 22.85 29.16
CA LEU A 316 -13.62 21.75 28.22
C LEU A 316 -14.69 22.13 27.20
N ALA A 317 -15.70 22.90 27.60
CA ALA A 317 -16.76 23.36 26.71
C ALA A 317 -16.24 24.29 25.60
N GLU A 318 -15.30 25.18 25.92
CA GLU A 318 -14.65 26.07 24.96
C GLU A 318 -13.68 25.29 24.07
N PHE A 319 -12.92 24.37 24.66
CA PHE A 319 -12.03 23.50 23.91
C PHE A 319 -12.79 22.66 22.88
N ARG A 320 -13.94 22.08 23.22
CA ARG A 320 -14.81 21.35 22.26
C ARG A 320 -15.20 22.21 21.06
N LYS A 321 -15.45 23.51 21.25
CA LYS A 321 -15.75 24.44 20.15
C LYS A 321 -14.52 24.69 19.28
N LYS A 322 -13.32 24.81 19.87
CA LYS A 322 -12.06 24.91 19.13
C LYS A 322 -11.76 23.62 18.35
N TRP A 323 -11.87 22.47 19.00
CA TRP A 323 -11.71 21.14 18.41
C TRP A 323 -12.56 20.99 17.15
N LYS A 324 -13.82 21.43 17.22
CA LYS A 324 -14.75 21.38 16.09
C LYS A 324 -14.26 22.09 14.83
N LYS A 325 -13.53 23.19 14.97
CA LYS A 325 -12.98 23.94 13.85
C LYS A 325 -11.80 23.23 13.18
N THR A 326 -10.98 22.53 13.97
CA THR A 326 -9.72 21.94 13.49
C THR A 326 -9.87 20.47 13.10
N HIS A 327 -10.66 19.70 13.84
CA HIS A 327 -10.76 18.24 13.73
C HIS A 327 -12.18 17.73 13.40
N GLY A 328 -13.17 18.62 13.32
CA GLY A 328 -14.58 18.24 13.10
C GLY A 328 -15.30 17.86 14.40
N GLU A 329 -16.46 17.20 14.28
CA GLU A 329 -17.30 16.90 15.44
C GLU A 329 -16.57 16.13 16.54
N TRP A 330 -16.96 16.40 17.80
CA TRP A 330 -16.40 15.71 18.96
C TRP A 330 -16.96 14.28 19.05
N ASP A 331 -16.12 13.30 18.75
CA ASP A 331 -16.44 11.89 18.91
C ASP A 331 -15.80 11.35 20.19
N GLU A 332 -16.64 11.00 21.17
CA GLU A 332 -16.21 10.50 22.48
C GLU A 332 -15.39 9.20 22.43
N ASP A 333 -15.51 8.41 21.37
CA ASP A 333 -14.73 7.20 21.16
C ASP A 333 -13.44 7.42 20.35
N GLN A 334 -13.25 8.61 19.80
CA GLN A 334 -12.04 8.97 19.07
C GLN A 334 -10.82 8.92 19.98
N LEU A 335 -9.80 8.18 19.54
CA LEU A 335 -8.48 8.15 20.17
C LEU A 335 -7.63 9.31 19.66
N VAL A 336 -7.03 10.04 20.59
CA VAL A 336 -6.11 11.15 20.30
C VAL A 336 -4.78 10.91 21.01
N TYR A 337 -3.71 11.44 20.44
CA TYR A 337 -2.41 11.51 21.07
C TYR A 337 -2.32 12.80 21.87
N ILE A 338 -1.90 12.69 23.13
CA ILE A 338 -1.67 13.79 24.04
C ILE A 338 -0.17 13.89 24.26
N ILE A 339 0.42 15.03 23.87
CA ILE A 339 1.84 15.33 24.06
C ILE A 339 1.91 16.40 25.13
N ARG A 340 2.47 16.05 26.29
CA ARG A 340 2.71 16.98 27.38
C ARG A 340 4.15 17.43 27.35
N PHE A 341 4.38 18.69 27.69
CA PHE A 341 5.69 19.31 27.62
C PHE A 341 5.81 20.48 28.59
N GLU A 342 7.05 20.82 28.91
CA GLU A 342 7.41 21.98 29.72
C GLU A 342 8.33 22.89 28.91
N LYS A 343 8.13 24.19 29.00
CA LYS A 343 9.02 25.16 28.36
C LYS A 343 10.38 25.15 29.06
N THR A 344 11.46 24.97 28.30
CA THR A 344 12.84 25.02 28.81
C THR A 344 13.61 26.25 28.37
N LYS A 345 13.25 26.86 27.24
CA LYS A 345 13.88 28.09 26.72
C LYS A 345 12.87 28.94 25.96
#